data_AF-A0A968UIU6-F1
#
_entry.id   AF-A0A968UIU6-F1
#
_cell.length_a   1.000
_cell.length_b   1.000
_cell.length_c   1.000
_cell.angle_alpha   90.00
_cell.angle_beta   90.00
_cell.angle_gamma   90.00
#
_symmetry.space_group_name_H-M   'P 1'
#
loop_
_entity.id
_entity.type
_entity.pdbx_description
1 polymer ?
#
loop_
_entity_poly.entity_id
_entity_poly.type
_entity_poly.pdbx_seq_one_letter_code
_entity_poly.pdbx_strand_id
1 'polypeptide(L)'
;MDIPGVEYRRSLGLPDSPLNRNSAQGKAAQIERDIALELFDPTLERYWPKAEALPERLSTVELWEQFMQAQQAQGTSGQAISTKYRPMLANFGALAVTSSPPTMPAPLWSC
;
A
#
# COMPACT_ATOMS: atom_id res chain seq x y z
N MET A 1 45.55 -13.53 -11.12
CA MET A 1 44.41 -13.07 -11.93
C MET A 1 43.38 -12.56 -10.94
N ASP A 2 43.44 -11.27 -10.64
CA ASP A 2 42.47 -10.63 -9.77
C ASP A 2 41.18 -10.42 -10.58
N ILE A 3 40.12 -11.15 -10.21
CA ILE A 3 38.79 -10.91 -10.77
C ILE A 3 38.27 -9.66 -10.04
N PRO A 4 37.99 -8.54 -10.74
CA PRO A 4 37.43 -7.37 -10.09
C PRO A 4 36.07 -7.75 -9.49
N GLY A 5 35.94 -7.56 -8.18
CA GLY A 5 34.67 -7.78 -7.49
C GLY A 5 33.64 -6.73 -7.91
N VAL A 6 32.44 -7.17 -8.28
CA VAL A 6 31.32 -6.28 -8.61
C VAL A 6 30.58 -5.94 -7.32
N GLU A 7 30.41 -4.65 -7.02
CA GLU A 7 29.59 -4.19 -5.89
C GLU A 7 28.15 -3.90 -6.32
N TYR A 8 27.18 -4.29 -5.48
CA TYR A 8 25.76 -3.99 -5.66
C TYR A 8 25.28 -3.18 -4.46
N ARG A 9 24.69 -2.01 -4.70
CA ARG A 9 24.20 -1.11 -3.64
C ARG A 9 22.79 -0.64 -3.93
N ARG A 10 21.92 -0.70 -2.91
CA ARG A 10 20.58 -0.10 -2.96
C ARG A 10 20.17 0.39 -1.57
N SER A 11 19.72 1.64 -1.48
CA SER A 11 19.28 2.26 -0.23
C SER A 11 17.83 1.88 0.08
N LEU A 12 17.52 1.44 1.32
CA LEU A 12 16.17 1.00 1.75
C LEU A 12 15.11 2.13 1.87
N GLY A 13 15.52 3.40 1.92
CA GLY A 13 14.59 4.54 2.04
C GLY A 13 13.80 4.59 3.36
N LEU A 14 14.18 3.78 4.35
CA LEU A 14 13.53 3.72 5.65
C LEU A 14 14.17 4.73 6.63
N PRO A 15 13.38 5.44 7.46
CA PRO A 15 13.92 6.27 8.53
C PRO A 15 14.63 5.40 9.58
N ASP A 16 15.64 5.94 10.25
CA ASP A 16 16.35 5.22 11.30
C ASP A 16 15.44 5.01 12.52
N SER A 17 15.00 3.77 12.70
CA SER A 17 14.23 3.33 13.86
C SER A 17 14.67 1.91 14.22
N PRO A 18 14.53 1.49 15.49
CA PRO A 18 14.91 0.13 15.90
C PRO A 18 14.23 -0.97 15.07
N LEU A 19 12.96 -0.77 14.72
CA LEU A 19 12.18 -1.68 13.89
C LEU A 19 12.76 -1.76 12.47
N ASN A 20 12.98 -0.61 11.83
CA ASN A 20 13.50 -0.55 10.46
C ASN A 20 14.91 -1.10 10.36
N ARG A 21 15.74 -0.89 11.40
CA ARG A 21 17.09 -1.45 11.48
C ARG A 21 17.07 -2.97 11.56
N ASN A 22 16.15 -3.53 12.35
CA ASN A 22 15.95 -4.98 12.42
C ASN A 22 15.51 -5.54 11.05
N SER A 23 14.53 -4.89 10.40
CA SER A 23 14.10 -5.28 9.05
C SER A 23 15.24 -5.22 8.03
N ALA A 24 16.08 -4.17 8.07
CA ALA A 24 17.25 -4.03 7.21
C ALA A 24 18.28 -5.15 7.44
N GLN A 25 18.55 -5.50 8.71
CA GLN A 25 19.43 -6.62 9.06
C GLN A 25 18.88 -7.96 8.56
N GLY A 26 17.57 -8.18 8.67
CA GLY A 26 16.92 -9.36 8.13
C GLY A 26 17.10 -9.49 6.61
N LYS A 27 17.03 -8.38 5.87
CA LYS A 27 17.31 -8.36 4.42
C LYS A 27 18.78 -8.62 4.10
N ALA A 28 19.70 -8.06 4.87
CA ALA A 28 21.14 -8.34 4.71
C ALA A 28 21.43 -9.83 4.89
N ALA A 29 20.91 -10.46 5.95
CA ALA A 29 21.05 -11.89 6.18
C ALA A 29 20.40 -12.75 5.06
N GLN A 30 19.31 -12.27 4.45
CA GLN A 30 18.70 -12.94 3.30
C GLN A 30 19.64 -12.91 2.07
N ILE A 31 20.26 -11.76 1.79
CA ILE A 31 21.22 -11.60 0.69
C ILE A 31 22.43 -12.51 0.91
N GLU A 32 22.99 -12.53 2.11
CA GLU A 32 24.15 -13.39 2.45
C GLU A 32 23.85 -14.87 2.20
N ARG A 33 22.67 -15.35 2.61
CA ARG A 33 22.23 -16.72 2.34
C ARG A 33 22.08 -16.99 0.84
N ASP A 34 21.46 -16.08 0.10
CA ASP A 34 21.25 -16.27 -1.34
C ASP A 34 22.56 -16.24 -2.13
N ILE A 35 23.56 -15.47 -1.68
CA ILE A 35 24.93 -15.53 -2.24
C ILE A 35 25.54 -16.92 -2.03
N ALA A 36 25.45 -17.46 -0.81
CA ALA A 36 25.99 -18.78 -0.50
C ALA A 36 25.30 -19.92 -1.27
N LEU A 37 24.04 -19.72 -1.67
CA LEU A 37 23.24 -20.67 -2.44
C LEU A 37 23.28 -20.44 -3.96
N GLU A 38 24.08 -19.50 -4.45
CA GLU A 38 24.12 -19.09 -5.86
C GLU A 38 22.76 -18.63 -6.43
N LEU A 39 21.85 -18.16 -5.55
CA LEU A 39 20.52 -17.65 -5.89
C LEU A 39 20.44 -16.12 -5.80
N PHE A 40 21.60 -15.46 -5.70
CA PHE A 40 21.69 -14.01 -5.56
C PHE A 40 21.11 -13.29 -6.78
N ASP A 41 20.18 -12.38 -6.53
CA ASP A 41 19.60 -11.50 -7.54
C ASP A 41 20.41 -10.19 -7.64
N PRO A 42 21.18 -9.97 -8.73
CA PRO A 42 21.98 -8.76 -8.91
C PRO A 42 21.15 -7.48 -9.09
N THR A 43 19.85 -7.60 -9.38
CA THR A 43 18.95 -6.42 -9.50
C THR A 43 18.48 -5.90 -8.14
N LEU A 44 18.68 -6.71 -7.08
CA LEU A 44 18.22 -6.49 -5.72
C LEU A 44 16.70 -6.32 -5.57
N GLU A 45 15.90 -6.58 -6.61
CA GLU A 45 14.44 -6.42 -6.59
C GLU A 45 13.76 -7.44 -5.66
N ARG A 46 14.31 -8.66 -5.61
CA ARG A 46 13.79 -9.73 -4.74
C ARG A 46 13.85 -9.41 -3.26
N TYR A 47 14.86 -8.64 -2.83
CA TYR A 47 15.09 -8.31 -1.42
C TYR A 47 14.28 -7.09 -0.97
N TRP A 48 13.68 -6.37 -1.91
CA TRP A 48 12.92 -5.17 -1.63
C TRP A 48 11.49 -5.49 -1.17
N PRO A 49 10.92 -4.76 -0.20
CA PRO A 49 9.49 -4.82 0.04
C PRO A 49 8.77 -4.33 -1.21
N LYS A 50 8.30 -5.26 -2.04
CA LYS A 50 7.28 -4.93 -3.03
C LYS A 50 6.17 -4.25 -2.26
N ALA A 51 5.77 -3.05 -2.70
CA ALA A 51 4.51 -2.49 -2.22
C ALA A 51 3.49 -3.60 -2.46
N GLU A 52 3.00 -4.22 -1.40
CA GLU A 52 1.83 -5.08 -1.51
C GLU A 52 0.84 -4.23 -2.29
N ALA A 53 0.35 -4.77 -3.41
CA ALA A 53 -0.65 -4.09 -4.20
C ALA A 53 -1.69 -3.64 -3.19
N LEU A 54 -1.80 -2.31 -2.99
CA LEU A 54 -2.75 -1.76 -2.04
C LEU A 54 -4.06 -2.46 -2.37
N PRO A 55 -4.71 -3.13 -1.40
CA PRO A 55 -5.95 -3.82 -1.69
C PRO A 55 -6.81 -2.83 -2.43
N GLU A 56 -7.36 -3.26 -3.57
CA GLU A 56 -8.11 -2.42 -4.49
C GLU A 56 -9.03 -1.55 -3.64
N ARG A 57 -8.78 -0.22 -3.64
CA ARG A 57 -9.44 0.69 -2.71
C ARG A 57 -10.90 0.78 -3.12
N LEU A 58 -11.72 -0.12 -2.59
CA LEU A 58 -13.16 -0.09 -2.78
C LEU A 58 -13.65 1.28 -2.33
N SER A 59 -14.44 1.90 -3.19
CA SER A 59 -15.14 3.13 -2.85
C SER A 59 -16.05 2.91 -1.65
N THR A 60 -16.33 3.98 -0.91
CA THR A 60 -17.27 3.95 0.23
C THR A 60 -18.64 3.42 -0.19
N VAL A 61 -19.04 3.66 -1.43
CA VAL A 61 -20.31 3.16 -2.00
C VAL A 61 -20.27 1.64 -2.16
N GLU A 62 -19.20 1.09 -2.74
CA GLU A 62 -19.05 -0.36 -2.94
C GLU A 62 -18.99 -1.12 -1.60
N LEU A 63 -18.28 -0.57 -0.60
CA LEU A 63 -18.26 -1.13 0.75
C LEU A 63 -19.65 -1.12 1.39
N TRP A 64 -20.43 -0.07 1.18
CA TRP A 64 -21.80 0.04 1.69
C TRP A 64 -22.76 -0.94 1.01
N GLU A 65 -22.61 -1.15 -0.29
CA GLU A 65 -23.39 -2.16 -1.03
C GLU A 65 -23.09 -3.57 -0.55
N GLN A 66 -21.82 -3.93 -0.36
CA GLN A 66 -21.43 -5.22 0.21
C GLN A 66 -22.00 -5.41 1.63
N PHE A 67 -22.00 -4.36 2.45
CA PHE A 67 -22.62 -4.39 3.78
C PHE A 67 -24.12 -4.66 3.71
N MET A 68 -24.86 -3.99 2.81
CA MET A 68 -26.30 -4.24 2.65
C MET A 68 -26.59 -5.66 2.18
N GLN A 69 -25.79 -6.21 1.27
CA GLN A 69 -25.90 -7.60 0.82
C GLN A 69 -25.66 -8.60 1.97
N ALA A 70 -24.64 -8.36 2.80
CA ALA A 70 -24.38 -9.18 3.98
C ALA A 70 -25.53 -9.12 4.99
N GLN A 71 -26.11 -7.95 5.23
CA GLN A 71 -27.27 -7.80 6.12
C GLN A 71 -28.54 -8.48 5.59
N GLN A 72 -28.74 -8.48 4.27
CA GLN A 72 -29.83 -9.22 3.64
C GLN A 72 -29.66 -10.72 3.84
N ALA A 73 -28.44 -11.25 3.67
CA ALA A 73 -28.12 -12.66 3.89
C ALA A 73 -28.31 -13.07 5.37
N GLN A 74 -28.10 -12.16 6.32
CA GLN A 74 -28.32 -12.37 7.76
C GLN A 74 -29.80 -12.28 8.18
N GLY A 75 -30.73 -12.10 7.23
CA GLY A 75 -32.17 -12.13 7.49
C GLY A 75 -32.80 -10.77 7.81
N THR A 76 -32.07 -9.66 7.58
CA THR A 76 -32.68 -8.32 7.66
C THR A 76 -33.76 -8.19 6.57
N SER A 77 -34.96 -7.76 6.96
CA SER A 77 -36.07 -7.63 6.00
C SER A 77 -35.72 -6.63 4.89
N GLY A 78 -36.06 -6.95 3.64
CA GLY A 78 -35.80 -6.06 2.49
C GLY A 78 -36.46 -4.68 2.64
N GLN A 79 -37.52 -4.58 3.44
CA GLN A 79 -38.17 -3.34 3.84
C GLN A 79 -37.25 -2.46 4.71
N ALA A 80 -36.55 -3.04 5.70
CA ALA A 80 -35.59 -2.29 6.50
C ALA A 80 -34.40 -1.81 5.66
N ILE A 81 -33.93 -2.63 4.70
CA ILE A 81 -32.88 -2.27 3.74
C ILE A 81 -33.28 -1.05 2.90
N SER A 82 -34.47 -1.10 2.29
CA SER A 82 -34.93 -0.04 1.40
C SER A 82 -35.25 1.27 2.12
N THR A 83 -35.81 1.20 3.33
CA THR A 83 -36.29 2.40 4.04
C THR A 83 -35.20 3.09 4.85
N LYS A 84 -34.24 2.32 5.40
CA LYS A 84 -33.19 2.88 6.27
C LYS A 84 -31.86 3.05 5.58
N TYR A 85 -31.39 2.03 4.85
CA TYR A 85 -30.00 1.99 4.38
C TYR A 85 -29.84 2.57 2.97
N ARG A 86 -30.85 2.44 2.11
CA ARG A 86 -30.85 3.01 0.75
C ARG A 86 -30.79 4.55 0.73
N PRO A 87 -31.55 5.29 1.56
CA PRO A 87 -31.49 6.76 1.57
C PRO A 87 -30.15 7.31 2.05
N MET A 88 -29.40 6.55 2.87
CA MET A 88 -28.08 6.98 3.35
C MET A 88 -27.04 7.08 2.22
N LEU A 89 -27.26 6.41 1.08
CA LEU A 89 -26.39 6.53 -0.09
C LEU A 89 -26.28 7.99 -0.59
N ALA A 90 -27.35 8.79 -0.43
CA ALA A 90 -27.34 10.19 -0.82
C ALA A 90 -26.31 11.03 -0.03
N ASN A 91 -25.99 10.62 1.21
CA ASN A 91 -25.04 11.33 2.06
C ASN A 91 -23.59 11.09 1.61
N PHE A 92 -23.29 9.97 0.95
CA PHE A 92 -21.94 9.67 0.47
C PHE A 92 -21.54 10.55 -0.73
N GLY A 93 -22.51 10.94 -1.57
CA GLY A 93 -22.27 11.88 -2.67
C GLY A 93 -21.94 13.30 -2.20
N ALA A 94 -22.46 13.72 -1.05
CA ALA A 94 -22.21 15.05 -0.48
C ALA A 94 -20.79 15.24 0.07
N LEU A 95 -20.04 14.14 0.32
CA LEU A 95 -18.66 14.18 0.81
C LEU A 95 -17.61 14.15 -0.31
N ALA A 96 -18.02 14.00 -1.58
CA ALA A 96 -17.10 13.87 -2.71
C ALA A 96 -16.43 15.19 -3.15
N VAL A 97 -16.73 16.32 -2.51
CA VAL A 97 -16.23 17.66 -2.92
C VAL A 97 -14.85 18.02 -2.33
N THR A 98 -14.26 17.22 -1.44
CA THR A 98 -12.99 17.59 -0.79
C THR A 98 -11.82 16.66 -1.16
N SER A 99 -11.58 16.44 -2.45
CA SER A 99 -10.31 15.87 -2.93
C SER A 99 -9.65 16.75 -4.00
N SER A 100 -9.84 18.06 -3.92
CA SER A 100 -8.93 18.98 -4.60
C SER A 100 -7.58 18.91 -3.87
N PRO A 101 -6.48 18.52 -4.55
CA PRO A 101 -5.15 18.55 -3.94
C PRO A 101 -4.81 20.01 -3.60
N PRO A 102 -4.17 20.29 -2.44
CA PRO A 102 -3.68 21.63 -2.17
C PRO A 102 -2.73 22.03 -3.30
N THR A 103 -3.11 23.05 -4.06
CA THR A 103 -2.21 23.72 -5.00
C THR A 103 -1.07 24.30 -4.17
N MET A 104 0.04 23.58 -4.08
CA MET A 104 1.26 24.12 -3.51
C MET A 104 1.74 25.27 -4.42
N PRO A 105 2.05 26.45 -3.88
CA PRO A 105 2.68 27.49 -4.68
C PRO A 105 4.04 26.97 -5.18
N ALA A 106 4.35 27.28 -6.44
CA ALA A 106 5.60 26.91 -7.07
C ALA A 106 6.81 27.35 -6.22
N PRO A 107 7.88 26.52 -6.11
CA PRO A 107 9.03 26.88 -5.32
C PRO A 107 9.73 28.13 -5.89
N LEU A 108 10.02 29.09 -5.01
CA LEU A 108 10.64 30.40 -5.32
C LEU A 108 12.13 30.34 -5.70
N TRP A 109 12.64 29.20 -6.13
CA TRP A 109 13.99 29.11 -6.69
C TRP A 109 13.90 28.82 -8.19
N SER A 110 13.56 29.87 -8.94
CA SER A 110 13.85 29.94 -10.36
C SER A 110 14.54 31.28 -10.59
N CYS A 111 15.83 31.30 -10.29
CA CYS A 111 16.81 32.31 -10.68
C CYS A 111 18.04 31.57 -11.19
#